data_AF-A0A1S2N5E5-F1
#
_entry.id   AF-A0A1S2N5E5-F1
#
_cell.length_a   1.000
_cell.length_b   1.000
_cell.length_c   1.000
_cell.angle_alpha   90.00
_cell.angle_beta   90.00
_cell.angle_gamma   90.00
#
_symmetry.space_group_name_H-M   'P 1'
#
loop_
_entity.id
_entity.type
_entity.pdbx_description
1 polymer ?
#
loop_
_entity_poly.entity_id
_entity_poly.type
_entity_poly.pdbx_seq_one_letter_code
_entity_poly.pdbx_strand_id
1 'polypeptide(L)'
;MSITERQLELLHHTLGVHPERRESHRNYFVAGPGHHDQQDLEALEAVGLMERGRTPAFLDKGDVVFQCTEAGRAYAIDNLPPPPKYSRYEEYLRSECSEGFAWWLGIRVPRLEMDFQWGKPTQYRYTRRDGYEWVDVRGEWKSTKKEAKASYKAALKKHQDEQRAWRKLNTEPA
;
A
#
# COMPACT_ATOMS: atom_id res chain seq x y z
N MET A 1 -10.34 30.48 13.19
CA MET A 1 -9.57 30.89 12.00
C MET A 1 -10.07 30.05 10.84
N SER A 2 -10.35 30.64 9.68
CA SER A 2 -10.68 29.89 8.45
C SER A 2 -9.62 30.19 7.41
N ILE A 3 -8.78 29.20 7.10
CA ILE A 3 -7.83 29.24 5.99
C ILE A 3 -8.36 28.38 4.84
N THR A 4 -7.87 28.62 3.63
CA THR A 4 -8.26 27.83 2.45
C THR A 4 -7.56 26.46 2.44
N GLU A 5 -8.06 25.52 1.63
CA GLU A 5 -7.38 24.23 1.41
C GLU A 5 -5.97 24.44 0.82
N ARG A 6 -5.81 25.40 -0.10
CA ARG A 6 -4.50 25.77 -0.65
C ARG A 6 -3.54 26.26 0.43
N GLN A 7 -3.99 27.08 1.35
CA GLN A 7 -3.18 27.58 2.47
C GLN A 7 -2.79 26.44 3.42
N LEU A 8 -3.69 25.49 3.68
CA LEU A 8 -3.36 24.29 4.44
C LEU A 8 -2.29 23.44 3.73
N GLU A 9 -2.39 23.25 2.41
CA GLU A 9 -1.37 22.57 1.62
C GLU A 9 -0.01 23.27 1.70
N LEU A 10 0.02 24.60 1.75
CA LEU A 10 1.26 25.36 1.92
C LEU A 10 1.89 25.15 3.30
N LEU A 11 1.09 25.03 4.37
CA LEU A 11 1.59 24.65 5.69
C LEU A 11 2.18 23.24 5.66
N HIS A 12 1.45 22.28 5.08
CA HIS A 12 1.93 20.89 4.90
C HIS A 12 3.23 20.85 4.09
N HIS A 13 3.29 21.60 2.99
CA HIS A 13 4.48 21.71 2.15
C HIS A 13 5.64 22.30 2.93
N THR A 14 5.47 23.45 3.58
CA THR A 14 6.53 24.15 4.33
C THR A 14 7.15 23.25 5.40
N LEU A 15 6.31 22.50 6.11
CA LEU A 15 6.73 21.55 7.13
C LEU A 15 7.21 20.23 6.51
N GLY A 16 6.87 19.91 5.27
CA GLY A 16 7.18 18.62 4.65
C GLY A 16 6.43 17.46 5.30
N VAL A 17 5.24 17.72 5.86
CA VAL A 17 4.41 16.73 6.53
C VAL A 17 3.33 16.22 5.57
N HIS A 18 3.03 14.93 5.69
CA HIS A 18 1.98 14.25 4.94
C HIS A 18 1.44 13.08 5.78
N PRO A 19 0.38 12.37 5.34
CA PRO A 19 -0.32 11.41 6.21
C PRO A 19 0.57 10.31 6.79
N GLU A 20 1.58 9.86 6.04
CA GLU A 20 2.54 8.83 6.47
C GLU A 20 3.78 9.40 7.16
N ARG A 21 4.00 10.71 7.12
CA ARG A 21 5.13 11.41 7.76
C ARG A 21 4.64 12.68 8.45
N ARG A 22 4.27 12.53 9.72
CA ARG A 22 3.75 13.63 10.55
C ARG A 22 4.84 14.42 11.29
N GLU A 23 6.09 13.97 11.20
CA GLU A 23 7.23 14.64 11.85
C GLU A 23 8.25 15.10 10.81
N SER A 24 8.72 16.34 11.00
CA SER A 24 9.71 16.95 10.12
C SER A 24 10.48 18.08 10.79
N HIS A 25 11.76 18.15 10.45
CA HIS A 25 12.68 19.22 10.81
C HIS A 25 12.71 20.36 9.78
N ARG A 26 11.98 20.24 8.65
CA ARG A 26 11.81 21.32 7.67
C ARG A 26 10.83 22.37 8.22
N ASN A 27 11.13 23.65 8.00
CA ASN A 27 10.21 24.74 8.32
C ASN A 27 10.48 26.04 7.51
N TYR A 28 10.91 25.91 6.26
CA TYR A 28 11.29 27.09 5.45
C TYR A 28 10.65 27.02 4.07
N PHE A 29 9.98 28.12 3.69
CA PHE A 29 9.41 28.38 2.38
C PHE A 29 9.95 29.72 1.86
N VAL A 30 10.58 29.73 0.70
CA VAL A 30 11.06 30.96 0.06
C VAL A 30 10.06 31.40 -0.98
N ALA A 31 9.58 32.62 -0.90
CA ALA A 31 8.74 33.24 -1.93
C ALA A 31 9.10 34.72 -2.07
N GLY A 32 9.03 35.22 -3.30
CA GLY A 32 9.35 36.59 -3.64
C GLY A 32 8.39 37.17 -4.67
N PRO A 33 8.62 38.41 -5.13
CA PRO A 33 7.78 39.08 -6.11
C PRO A 33 7.53 38.22 -7.35
N GLY A 34 6.26 37.98 -7.67
CA GLY A 34 5.85 37.15 -8.82
C GLY A 34 5.68 35.66 -8.51
N HIS A 35 5.97 35.20 -7.29
CA HIS A 35 5.63 33.84 -6.87
C HIS A 35 4.11 33.71 -6.65
N HIS A 36 3.50 32.66 -7.22
CA HIS A 36 2.05 32.46 -7.21
C HIS A 36 1.49 32.25 -5.79
N ASP A 37 2.27 31.65 -4.90
CA ASP A 37 1.86 31.41 -3.50
C ASP A 37 2.09 32.60 -2.55
N GLN A 38 2.67 33.71 -3.05
CA GLN A 38 3.04 34.86 -2.18
C GLN A 38 1.86 35.39 -1.38
N GLN A 39 0.71 35.56 -2.03
CA GLN A 39 -0.49 36.11 -1.39
C GLN A 39 -1.05 35.19 -0.30
N ASP A 40 -0.98 33.87 -0.51
CA ASP A 40 -1.43 32.89 0.48
C ASP A 40 -0.49 32.81 1.69
N LEU A 41 0.82 32.92 1.46
CA LEU A 41 1.83 32.97 2.53
C LEU A 41 1.69 34.24 3.39
N GLU A 42 1.43 35.39 2.75
CA GLU A 42 1.15 36.65 3.45
C GLU A 42 -0.18 36.60 4.22
N ALA A 43 -1.21 35.93 3.67
CA ALA A 43 -2.46 35.70 4.39
C ALA A 43 -2.26 34.80 5.62
N LEU A 44 -1.44 33.74 5.49
CA LEU A 44 -1.05 32.86 6.60
C LEU A 44 -0.24 33.58 7.68
N GLU A 45 0.63 34.51 7.28
CA GLU A 45 1.34 35.43 8.17
C GLU A 45 0.36 36.33 8.93
N ALA A 46 -0.60 36.94 8.23
CA ALA A 46 -1.58 37.85 8.82
C ALA A 46 -2.47 37.18 9.89
N VAL A 47 -2.68 35.86 9.79
CA VAL A 47 -3.42 35.07 10.79
C VAL A 47 -2.52 34.38 11.83
N GLY A 48 -1.20 34.60 11.79
CA GLY A 48 -0.24 34.10 12.78
C GLY A 48 0.12 32.62 12.66
N LEU A 49 -0.22 31.96 11.55
CA LEU A 49 0.18 30.56 11.28
C LEU A 49 1.57 30.48 10.62
N MET A 50 2.02 31.57 10.00
CA MET A 50 3.38 31.72 9.50
C MET A 50 3.99 33.03 9.99
N GLU A 51 5.31 33.13 9.88
CA GLU A 51 6.07 34.34 10.18
C GLU A 51 7.23 34.50 9.20
N ARG A 52 7.74 35.73 9.06
CA ARG A 52 8.95 36.01 8.29
C ARG A 52 10.19 35.65 9.09
N GLY A 53 10.92 34.67 8.58
CA GLY A 53 12.24 34.31 9.03
C GLY A 53 13.32 35.26 8.54
N ARG A 54 14.55 35.05 9.04
CA ARG A 54 15.73 35.72 8.53
C ARG A 54 15.99 35.29 7.08
N THR A 55 15.96 36.24 6.14
CA THR A 55 16.36 36.02 4.74
C THR A 55 17.88 35.81 4.65
N PRO A 56 18.36 34.66 4.15
CA PRO A 56 19.78 34.44 3.88
C PRO A 56 20.33 35.40 2.81
N ALA A 57 21.60 35.77 2.95
CA ALA A 57 22.25 36.75 2.07
C ALA A 57 22.43 36.31 0.60
N PHE A 58 22.23 35.01 0.30
CA PHE A 58 22.32 34.49 -1.06
C PHE A 58 21.01 34.60 -1.84
N LEU A 59 19.91 34.97 -1.19
CA LEU A 59 18.62 35.20 -1.85
C LEU A 59 18.54 36.62 -2.40
N ASP A 60 17.66 36.81 -3.39
CA ASP A 60 17.44 38.12 -3.98
C ASP A 60 16.78 39.06 -2.96
N LYS A 61 16.99 40.38 -3.11
CA LYS A 61 16.52 41.38 -2.14
C LYS A 61 14.99 41.41 -1.94
N GLY A 62 14.24 40.84 -2.88
CA GLY A 62 12.78 40.74 -2.80
C GLY A 62 12.30 39.44 -2.15
N ASP A 63 13.15 38.44 -2.00
CA ASP A 63 12.74 37.14 -1.48
C ASP A 63 12.53 37.17 0.03
N VAL A 64 11.45 36.52 0.44
CA VAL A 64 11.02 36.38 1.82
C VAL A 64 11.07 34.90 2.19
N VAL A 65 11.62 34.61 3.36
CA VAL A 65 11.58 33.28 3.93
C VAL A 65 10.45 33.22 4.93
N PHE A 66 9.41 32.46 4.62
CA PHE A 66 8.32 32.15 5.54
C PHE A 66 8.63 30.89 6.33
N GLN A 67 8.24 30.89 7.60
CA GLN A 67 8.35 29.76 8.52
C GLN A 67 7.00 29.55 9.20
N CYS A 68 6.60 28.31 9.44
CA CYS A 68 5.39 28.04 10.23
C CYS A 68 5.69 28.32 11.71
N THR A 69 4.77 29.02 12.36
CA THR A 69 4.79 29.18 13.83
C THR A 69 4.40 27.86 14.49
N GLU A 70 4.53 27.76 15.82
CA GLU A 70 4.05 26.59 16.56
C GLU A 70 2.54 26.38 16.38
N ALA A 71 1.77 27.47 16.31
CA ALA A 71 0.33 27.43 16.00
C ALA A 71 0.06 26.90 14.58
N GLY A 72 0.84 27.34 13.60
CA GLY A 72 0.80 26.82 12.23
C GLY A 72 1.13 25.33 12.15
N ARG A 73 2.16 24.89 12.90
CA ARG A 73 2.53 23.47 13.00
C ARG A 73 1.41 22.64 13.60
N ALA A 74 0.87 23.05 14.74
CA ALA A 74 -0.25 22.34 15.38
C ALA A 74 -1.46 22.24 14.42
N TYR A 75 -1.84 23.37 13.81
CA TYR A 75 -2.96 23.40 12.86
C TYR A 75 -2.73 22.47 11.67
N ALA A 76 -1.52 22.45 11.10
CA ALA A 76 -1.15 21.60 9.98
C ALA A 76 -1.28 20.10 10.34
N ILE A 77 -0.80 19.70 11.52
CA ILE A 77 -0.86 18.30 11.99
C ILE A 77 -2.28 17.86 12.31
N ASP A 78 -3.07 18.72 12.97
CA ASP A 78 -4.46 18.42 13.34
C ASP A 78 -5.36 18.25 12.10
N ASN A 79 -5.01 18.94 11.00
CA ASN A 79 -5.73 18.87 9.73
C ASN A 79 -5.08 17.92 8.70
N LEU A 80 -4.12 17.08 9.10
CA LEU A 80 -3.63 16.00 8.23
C LEU A 80 -4.66 14.87 8.15
N PRO A 81 -4.99 14.39 6.94
CA PRO A 81 -5.88 13.25 6.82
C PRO A 81 -5.23 12.01 7.48
N PRO A 82 -6.04 11.03 7.92
CA PRO A 82 -5.52 9.82 8.51
C PRO A 82 -4.55 9.14 7.51
N PRO A 83 -3.51 8.44 8.01
CA PRO A 83 -2.65 7.65 7.15
C PRO A 83 -3.50 6.71 6.28
N PRO A 84 -3.18 6.57 4.98
CA PRO A 84 -3.89 5.62 4.14
C PRO A 84 -3.80 4.22 4.75
N LYS A 85 -4.88 3.45 4.67
CA LYS A 85 -4.79 2.00 4.96
C LYS A 85 -3.89 1.39 3.90
N TYR A 86 -2.91 0.61 4.35
CA TYR A 86 -2.08 -0.14 3.43
C TYR A 86 -2.93 -1.12 2.64
N SER A 87 -2.61 -1.25 1.36
CA SER A 87 -3.09 -2.36 0.56
C SER A 87 -2.54 -3.67 1.14
N ARG A 88 -3.23 -4.77 0.86
CA ARG A 88 -2.73 -6.11 1.23
C ARG A 88 -1.31 -6.37 0.70
N TYR A 89 -0.95 -5.78 -0.45
CA TYR A 89 0.39 -5.94 -1.01
C TYR A 89 1.45 -5.15 -0.22
N GLU A 90 1.13 -3.94 0.23
CA GLU A 90 2.01 -3.14 1.07
C GLU A 90 2.17 -3.73 2.48
N GLU A 91 1.11 -4.33 3.03
CA GLU A 91 1.19 -5.12 4.27
C GLU A 91 2.14 -6.31 4.08
N TYR A 92 2.04 -7.01 2.94
CA TYR A 92 2.97 -8.09 2.60
C TYR A 92 4.43 -7.63 2.54
N LEU A 93 4.72 -6.52 1.85
CA LEU A 93 6.07 -5.96 1.77
C LEU A 93 6.65 -5.57 3.14
N ARG A 94 5.81 -5.22 4.11
CA ARG A 94 6.21 -4.88 5.49
C ARG A 94 6.25 -6.07 6.44
N SER A 95 5.67 -7.22 6.06
CA SER A 95 5.49 -8.37 6.95
C SER A 95 6.76 -9.17 7.27
N GLU A 96 7.89 -8.83 6.66
CA GLU A 96 9.15 -9.61 6.68
C GLU A 96 8.96 -11.09 6.29
N CYS A 97 7.83 -11.43 5.66
CA CYS A 97 7.51 -12.79 5.27
C CYS A 97 8.40 -13.23 4.10
N SER A 98 9.03 -14.40 4.24
CA SER A 98 9.85 -15.02 3.18
C SER A 98 9.02 -15.80 2.16
N GLU A 99 7.71 -15.95 2.38
CA GLU A 99 6.80 -16.66 1.49
C GLU A 99 6.31 -15.74 0.37
N GLY A 100 5.85 -16.31 -0.74
CA GLY A 100 5.30 -15.51 -1.84
C GLY A 100 3.95 -14.87 -1.49
N PHE A 101 3.62 -13.72 -2.09
CA PHE A 101 2.40 -12.96 -1.82
C PHE A 101 1.13 -13.82 -1.78
N ALA A 102 0.90 -14.68 -2.78
CA ALA A 102 -0.28 -15.54 -2.80
C ALA A 102 -0.36 -16.46 -1.57
N TRP A 103 0.76 -16.99 -1.12
CA TRP A 103 0.82 -17.84 0.05
C TRP A 103 0.57 -17.04 1.34
N TRP A 104 1.14 -15.83 1.46
CA TRP A 104 0.84 -14.89 2.53
C TRP A 104 -0.66 -14.52 2.60
N LEU A 105 -1.34 -14.43 1.44
CA LEU A 105 -2.79 -14.25 1.38
C LEU A 105 -3.60 -15.52 1.78
N GLY A 106 -2.93 -16.64 2.07
CA GLY A 106 -3.55 -17.94 2.30
C GLY A 106 -4.00 -18.66 1.01
N ILE A 107 -3.61 -18.16 -0.16
CA ILE A 107 -3.97 -18.74 -1.46
C ILE A 107 -2.95 -19.81 -1.84
N ARG A 108 -3.41 -21.06 -1.83
CA ARG A 108 -2.63 -22.21 -2.31
C ARG A 108 -2.63 -22.26 -3.84
N VAL A 109 -1.58 -21.71 -4.45
CA VAL A 109 -1.39 -21.69 -5.91
C VAL A 109 -1.12 -23.11 -6.43
N PRO A 110 -1.81 -23.57 -7.48
CA PRO A 110 -1.55 -24.89 -8.04
C PRO A 110 -0.21 -24.94 -8.78
N ARG A 111 0.55 -26.00 -8.58
CA ARG A 111 1.78 -26.30 -9.31
C ARG A 111 1.46 -27.12 -10.56
N LEU A 112 2.12 -26.78 -11.66
CA LEU A 112 2.09 -27.58 -12.87
C LEU A 112 3.21 -28.62 -12.81
N GLU A 113 2.84 -29.88 -12.97
CA GLU A 113 3.74 -31.00 -13.17
C GLU A 113 3.69 -31.41 -14.65
N MET A 114 4.84 -31.77 -15.20
CA MET A 114 5.02 -32.12 -16.61
C MET A 114 5.72 -33.47 -16.68
N ASP A 115 5.15 -34.39 -17.45
CA ASP A 115 5.80 -35.65 -17.80
C ASP A 115 6.52 -35.48 -19.13
N PHE A 116 7.75 -36.00 -19.22
CA PHE A 116 8.62 -35.82 -20.37
C PHE A 116 8.94 -37.17 -21.00
N GLN A 117 8.71 -37.26 -22.31
CA GLN A 117 9.22 -38.35 -23.13
C GLN A 117 10.10 -37.76 -24.22
N TRP A 118 11.31 -38.31 -24.38
CA TRP A 118 12.27 -37.84 -25.38
C TRP A 118 12.52 -36.32 -25.34
N GLY A 119 12.59 -35.75 -24.14
CA GLY A 119 12.84 -34.32 -23.92
C GLY A 119 11.65 -33.40 -24.21
N LYS A 120 10.47 -33.94 -24.56
CA LYS A 120 9.25 -33.16 -24.82
C LYS A 120 8.17 -33.47 -23.80
N PRO A 121 7.40 -32.46 -23.35
CA PRO A 121 6.30 -32.69 -22.43
C PRO A 121 5.13 -33.36 -23.14
N THR A 122 4.76 -34.56 -22.67
CA THR A 122 3.68 -35.38 -23.24
C THR A 122 2.40 -35.27 -22.43
N GLN A 123 2.52 -35.06 -21.11
CA GLN A 123 1.38 -34.94 -20.22
C GLN A 123 1.59 -33.82 -19.19
N TYR A 124 0.48 -33.29 -18.71
CA TYR A 124 0.39 -32.19 -17.76
C TYR A 124 -0.55 -32.57 -16.63
N ARG A 125 -0.22 -32.15 -15.40
CA ARG A 125 -1.06 -32.31 -14.22
C ARG A 125 -0.94 -31.08 -13.32
N TYR A 126 -2.06 -30.64 -12.74
CA TYR A 126 -2.02 -29.60 -11.71
C TYR A 126 -2.24 -30.22 -10.33
N THR A 127 -1.42 -29.80 -9.37
CA THR A 127 -1.49 -30.22 -7.97
C THR A 127 -1.56 -29.01 -7.05
N ARG A 128 -2.32 -29.11 -5.96
CA ARG A 128 -2.29 -28.15 -4.85
C ARG A 128 -1.54 -28.78 -3.69
N ARG A 129 -0.67 -28.00 -3.07
CA ARG A 129 0.03 -28.40 -1.85
C ARG A 129 -0.54 -27.65 -0.66
N ASP A 130 -0.65 -28.34 0.46
CA ASP A 130 -0.90 -27.73 1.76
C ASP A 130 0.30 -28.00 2.67
N GLY A 131 1.08 -26.96 2.95
CA GLY A 131 2.43 -27.08 3.50
C GLY A 131 3.50 -27.50 2.50
N TYR A 132 4.65 -27.94 3.01
CA TYR A 132 5.85 -28.23 2.21
C TYR A 132 5.77 -29.55 1.43
N GLU A 133 5.13 -30.58 2.00
CA GLU A 133 5.21 -31.95 1.49
C GLU A 133 3.87 -32.55 1.06
N TRP A 134 2.74 -32.06 1.59
CA TRP A 134 1.43 -32.70 1.37
C TRP A 134 0.71 -32.14 0.15
N VAL A 135 0.31 -33.04 -0.76
CA VAL A 135 -0.57 -32.73 -1.90
C VAL A 135 -1.99 -33.14 -1.53
N ASP A 136 -2.86 -32.16 -1.34
CA ASP A 136 -4.25 -32.36 -0.91
C ASP A 136 -5.23 -32.45 -2.08
N VAL A 137 -4.91 -31.80 -3.22
CA VAL A 137 -5.70 -31.88 -4.45
C VAL A 137 -4.79 -32.21 -5.62
N ARG A 138 -5.15 -33.27 -6.35
CA ARG A 138 -4.41 -33.73 -7.53
C ARG A 138 -5.39 -33.90 -8.70
N GLY A 139 -5.15 -33.19 -9.79
CA GLY A 139 -5.81 -33.46 -11.06
C GLY A 139 -5.24 -34.72 -11.73
N GLU A 140 -5.86 -35.15 -12.82
CA GLU A 140 -5.34 -36.23 -13.65
C GLU A 140 -4.28 -35.73 -14.64
N TRP A 141 -3.40 -36.64 -15.07
CA TRP A 141 -2.53 -36.40 -16.21
C TRP A 141 -3.38 -36.27 -17.48
N LYS A 142 -3.15 -35.21 -18.25
CA LYS A 142 -3.80 -34.98 -19.55
C LYS A 142 -2.77 -34.53 -20.59
N SER A 143 -3.06 -34.77 -21.86
CA SER A 143 -2.18 -34.41 -22.97
C SER A 143 -2.04 -32.89 -23.16
N THR A 144 -3.01 -32.09 -22.67
CA THR A 144 -2.98 -30.63 -22.77
C THR A 144 -3.09 -29.95 -21.40
N LYS A 145 -2.45 -28.77 -21.27
CA LYS A 145 -2.56 -27.93 -20.05
C LYS A 145 -4.02 -27.53 -19.75
N LYS A 146 -4.83 -27.30 -20.78
CA LYS A 146 -6.23 -26.89 -20.65
C LYS A 146 -7.06 -27.99 -20.00
N GLU A 147 -6.93 -29.22 -20.47
CA GLU A 147 -7.64 -30.38 -19.91
C GLU A 147 -7.12 -30.73 -18.51
N ALA A 148 -5.80 -30.66 -18.29
CA ALA A 148 -5.22 -30.87 -16.96
C ALA A 148 -5.76 -29.86 -15.94
N LYS A 149 -5.88 -28.58 -16.33
CA LYS A 149 -6.46 -27.53 -15.49
C LYS A 149 -7.95 -27.77 -15.22
N ALA A 150 -8.70 -28.27 -16.20
CA ALA A 150 -10.11 -28.63 -16.03
C ALA A 150 -10.27 -29.79 -15.05
N SER A 151 -9.47 -30.85 -15.19
CA SER A 151 -9.43 -31.98 -14.27
C SER A 151 -9.09 -31.54 -12.84
N TYR A 152 -8.09 -30.66 -12.67
CA TYR A 152 -7.75 -30.08 -11.38
C TYR A 152 -8.90 -29.28 -10.75
N LYS A 153 -9.60 -28.45 -11.54
CA LYS A 153 -10.76 -27.69 -11.03
C LYS A 153 -11.88 -28.62 -10.55
N ALA A 154 -12.12 -29.74 -11.23
CA ALA A 154 -13.10 -30.73 -10.81
C ALA A 154 -12.68 -31.39 -9.48
N ALA A 155 -11.42 -31.80 -9.35
CA ALA A 155 -10.87 -32.36 -8.11
C ALA A 155 -10.92 -31.36 -6.95
N LEU A 156 -10.58 -30.09 -7.22
CA LEU A 156 -10.63 -29.01 -6.23
C LEU A 156 -12.06 -28.77 -5.74
N LYS A 157 -13.04 -28.75 -6.65
CA LYS A 157 -14.45 -28.59 -6.28
C LYS A 157 -14.92 -29.73 -5.37
N LYS A 158 -14.61 -30.98 -5.74
CA LYS A 158 -14.94 -32.16 -4.93
C LYS A 158 -14.35 -32.05 -3.52
N HIS A 159 -13.06 -31.71 -3.42
CA HIS A 159 -12.40 -31.50 -2.13
C HIS A 159 -13.05 -30.37 -1.30
N GLN A 160 -13.41 -29.26 -1.93
CA GLN A 160 -14.12 -28.16 -1.25
C GLN A 160 -15.50 -28.58 -0.74
N ASP A 161 -16.23 -29.41 -1.50
CA ASP A 161 -17.54 -29.94 -1.11
C ASP A 161 -17.41 -30.90 0.08
N GLU A 162 -16.42 -31.79 0.06
CA GLU A 162 -16.09 -32.70 1.18
C GLU A 162 -15.72 -31.92 2.45
N GLN A 163 -14.86 -30.90 2.33
CA GLN A 163 -14.48 -30.04 3.46
C GLN A 163 -15.67 -29.27 4.03
N ARG A 164 -16.58 -28.79 3.17
CA ARG A 164 -17.81 -28.12 3.61
C ARG A 164 -18.75 -29.08 4.32
N ALA A 165 -18.91 -30.30 3.83
CA ALA A 165 -19.73 -31.33 4.47
C ALA A 165 -19.14 -31.73 5.83
N TRP A 166 -17.83 -31.96 5.90
CA TRP A 166 -17.13 -32.29 7.14
C TRP A 166 -17.26 -31.16 8.18
N ARG A 167 -17.12 -29.89 7.78
CA ARG A 167 -17.31 -28.76 8.70
C ARG A 167 -18.73 -28.76 9.26
N LYS A 168 -19.76 -28.86 8.42
CA LYS A 168 -21.16 -28.88 8.90
C LYS A 168 -21.42 -29.97 9.96
N LEU A 169 -20.85 -31.16 9.77
CA LEU A 169 -21.01 -32.27 10.72
C LEU A 169 -20.27 -32.06 12.06
N ASN A 170 -19.27 -31.18 12.11
CA ASN A 170 -18.38 -31.02 13.28
C ASN A 170 -18.45 -29.63 13.94
N THR A 171 -19.25 -28.69 13.43
CA THR A 171 -19.42 -27.34 14.04
C THR A 171 -20.82 -27.06 14.58
N GLU A 172 -21.76 -28.01 14.56
CA GLU A 172 -23.04 -27.85 15.27
C GLU A 172 -22.84 -28.20 16.75
N PRO A 173 -23.07 -27.28 17.70
CA PRO A 173 -23.12 -27.65 19.11
C PRO A 173 -24.33 -28.55 19.35
N ALA A 174 -24.12 -29.62 20.12
CA ALA A 174 -25.19 -30.49 20.62
C ALA A 174 -26.17 -29.74 21.53
#